data_AF-A0A7S3KRW3-F1
#
_entry.id   AF-A0A7S3KRW3-F1
#
_cell.length_a   1.000
_cell.length_b   1.000
_cell.length_c   1.000
_cell.angle_alpha   90.00
_cell.angle_beta   90.00
_cell.angle_gamma   90.00
#
_symmetry.space_group_name_H-M   'P 1'
#
loop_
_entity.id
_entity.type
_entity.pdbx_description
1 polymer ?
#
loop_
_entity_poly.entity_id
_entity_poly.type
_entity_poly.pdbx_seq_one_letter_code
_entity_poly.pdbx_strand_id
1 'polypeptide(L)'
;IAVYMFITVKDVKREMREGSQVSAFFSWRKLKKTTKTVWKVSRTSREVNLSYYGSFITRMGDILSILFMNIWISSFFGSSDDEISKANSRGQMISGIGGVLILILSFFIGWGTDKMKFVYTISLFYGIRALFYFLILFAKDPSTVQAFLFFLIIYTSNGLLNIIINSYFYKIIRKEHKGILNGIFLFFGTLGILFISKVGALFFDHVIISGPFLLGAIFDLSFVILFFFF
;
A
#
# COMPACT_ATOMS: atom_id res chain seq x y z
N ILE A 1 11.19 -0.52 -21.83
CA ILE A 1 11.50 0.00 -20.47
C ILE A 1 12.85 0.72 -20.44
N ALA A 2 13.97 0.12 -20.91
CA ALA A 2 15.28 0.78 -20.95
C ALA A 2 15.35 2.07 -21.79
N VAL A 3 14.65 2.11 -22.94
CA VAL A 3 14.58 3.31 -23.81
C VAL A 3 13.77 4.44 -23.14
N TYR A 4 12.73 4.09 -22.38
CA TYR A 4 11.92 5.06 -21.64
C TYR A 4 12.73 5.69 -20.49
N MET A 5 13.58 4.91 -19.81
CA MET A 5 14.50 5.43 -18.79
C MET A 5 15.50 6.44 -19.38
N PHE A 6 16.05 6.18 -20.57
CA PHE A 6 17.04 7.07 -21.19
C PHE A 6 16.46 8.42 -21.62
N ILE A 7 15.19 8.46 -22.03
CA ILE A 7 14.50 9.70 -22.38
C ILE A 7 14.22 10.51 -21.11
N THR A 8 13.71 9.87 -20.04
CA THR A 8 13.48 10.54 -18.74
C THR A 8 14.76 11.06 -18.08
N VAL A 9 15.91 10.38 -18.23
CA VAL A 9 17.19 10.84 -17.65
C VAL A 9 17.68 12.13 -18.32
N LYS A 10 17.40 12.33 -19.61
CA LYS A 10 17.74 13.59 -20.30
C LYS A 10 16.89 14.76 -19.83
N ASP A 11 15.58 14.54 -19.61
CA ASP A 11 14.69 15.57 -19.08
C ASP A 11 15.02 15.92 -17.61
N VAL A 12 15.34 14.92 -16.78
CA VAL A 12 15.77 15.13 -15.39
C VAL A 12 17.08 15.93 -15.32
N LYS A 13 18.06 15.68 -16.20
CA LYS A 13 19.30 16.48 -16.24
C LYS A 13 19.06 17.93 -16.67
N ARG A 14 18.03 18.19 -17.47
CA ARG A 14 17.65 19.54 -17.90
C ARG A 14 16.97 20.30 -16.76
N GLU A 15 16.05 19.65 -16.04
CA GLU A 15 15.43 20.20 -14.82
C GLU A 15 16.43 20.41 -13.67
N MET A 16 17.43 19.53 -13.52
CA MET A 16 18.48 19.71 -12.51
C MET A 16 19.42 20.90 -12.79
N ARG A 17 19.59 21.28 -14.06
CA ARG A 17 20.37 22.47 -14.44
C ARG A 17 19.64 23.78 -14.14
N GLU A 18 18.31 23.78 -14.20
CA GLU A 18 17.48 24.92 -13.79
C GLU A 18 17.20 24.92 -12.27
N GLY A 19 17.18 23.75 -11.64
CA GLY A 19 16.95 23.56 -10.20
C GLY A 19 18.19 23.75 -9.31
N SER A 20 19.41 23.82 -9.85
CA SER A 20 20.63 23.92 -9.05
C SER A 20 20.80 25.26 -8.31
N GLN A 21 19.95 26.25 -8.58
CA GLN A 21 19.89 27.49 -7.79
C GLN A 21 18.95 27.43 -6.57
N VAL A 22 18.18 26.36 -6.37
CA VAL A 22 17.34 26.22 -5.16
C VAL A 22 18.18 25.60 -4.04
N SER A 23 19.13 26.41 -3.58
CA SER A 23 19.99 26.12 -2.44
C SER A 23 19.16 25.81 -1.18
N ALA A 24 19.73 24.91 -0.39
CA ALA A 24 19.21 24.34 0.84
C ALA A 24 19.08 25.37 1.97
N PHE A 25 18.09 26.26 1.88
CA PHE A 25 17.65 27.06 3.01
C PHE A 25 16.24 26.62 3.43
N PHE A 26 16.22 25.65 4.36
CA PHE A 26 15.02 25.19 5.07
C PHE A 26 14.49 26.34 5.94
N SER A 27 13.77 27.27 5.31
CA SER A 27 13.18 28.41 5.99
C SER A 27 11.90 27.99 6.69
N TRP A 28 11.84 28.18 8.02
CA TRP A 28 10.62 28.04 8.82
C TRP A 28 9.41 28.78 8.24
N ARG A 29 9.62 29.85 7.47
CA ARG A 29 8.54 30.59 6.77
C ARG A 29 7.98 29.81 5.58
N LYS A 30 8.82 29.12 4.79
CA LYS A 30 8.37 28.22 3.72
C LYS A 30 7.56 27.06 4.31
N LEU A 31 8.03 26.46 5.41
CA LEU A 31 7.34 25.39 6.13
C LEU A 31 5.96 25.81 6.66
N LYS A 32 5.85 26.99 7.28
CA LYS A 32 4.56 27.57 7.72
C LYS A 32 3.61 27.87 6.56
N LYS A 33 4.14 28.29 5.40
CA LYS A 33 3.32 28.53 4.20
C LYS A 33 2.82 27.22 3.58
N THR A 34 3.69 26.23 3.48
CA THR A 34 3.37 24.87 3.00
C THR A 34 2.30 24.20 3.85
N THR A 35 2.46 24.21 5.18
CA THR A 35 1.47 23.64 6.11
C THR A 35 0.12 24.35 6.05
N LYS A 36 0.09 25.69 5.88
CA LYS A 36 -1.17 26.43 5.66
C LYS A 36 -1.86 26.07 4.34
N THR A 37 -1.10 25.89 3.24
CA THR A 37 -1.67 25.48 1.94
C THR A 37 -2.28 24.09 2.03
N VAL A 38 -1.58 23.14 2.66
CA VAL A 38 -2.07 21.78 2.89
C VAL A 38 -3.32 21.80 3.75
N TRP A 39 -3.30 22.54 4.86
CA TRP A 39 -4.44 22.65 5.76
C TRP A 39 -5.68 23.23 5.06
N LYS A 40 -5.48 24.24 4.19
CA LYS A 40 -6.56 24.81 3.37
C LYS A 40 -7.11 23.80 2.37
N VAL A 41 -6.25 23.09 1.62
CA VAL A 41 -6.68 22.08 0.63
C VAL A 41 -7.35 20.89 1.30
N SER A 42 -6.78 20.37 2.39
CA SER A 42 -7.33 19.27 3.20
C SER A 42 -8.69 19.61 3.80
N ARG A 43 -8.91 20.86 4.23
CA ARG A 43 -10.24 21.31 4.68
C ARG A 43 -11.25 21.50 3.54
N THR A 44 -10.78 21.74 2.32
CA THR A 44 -11.64 22.06 1.18
C THR A 44 -12.06 20.81 0.41
N SER A 45 -11.18 19.82 0.28
CA SER A 45 -11.41 18.63 -0.53
C SER A 45 -11.35 17.36 0.31
N ARG A 46 -12.52 16.77 0.56
CA ARG A 46 -12.67 15.53 1.35
C ARG A 46 -11.97 14.35 0.67
N GLU A 47 -11.90 14.35 -0.65
CA GLU A 47 -11.26 13.30 -1.45
C GLU A 47 -9.74 13.21 -1.21
N VAL A 48 -9.11 14.35 -0.88
CA VAL A 48 -7.67 14.40 -0.56
C VAL A 48 -7.41 13.72 0.79
N ASN A 49 -8.28 13.92 1.78
CA ASN A 49 -8.15 13.26 3.09
C ASN A 49 -8.38 11.75 2.99
N LEU A 50 -9.37 11.33 2.22
CA LEU A 50 -9.59 9.91 1.92
C LEU A 50 -8.38 9.30 1.21
N SER A 51 -7.72 10.04 0.33
CA SER A 51 -6.50 9.58 -0.33
C SER A 51 -5.32 9.43 0.64
N TYR A 52 -5.18 10.33 1.63
CA TYR A 52 -4.15 10.20 2.67
C TYR A 52 -4.40 8.99 3.57
N TYR A 53 -5.65 8.77 3.97
CA TYR A 53 -6.00 7.61 4.79
C TYR A 53 -5.87 6.30 4.00
N GLY A 54 -6.26 6.29 2.73
CA GLY A 54 -6.05 5.16 1.84
C GLY A 54 -4.57 4.86 1.62
N SER A 55 -3.72 5.88 1.49
CA SER A 55 -2.26 5.68 1.44
C SER A 55 -1.74 4.98 2.69
N PHE A 56 -2.17 5.44 3.87
CA PHE A 56 -1.78 4.86 5.15
C PHE A 56 -2.12 3.36 5.22
N ILE A 57 -3.37 2.99 4.89
CA ILE A 57 -3.83 1.60 4.99
C ILE A 57 -3.19 0.71 3.92
N THR A 58 -3.14 1.16 2.67
CA THR A 58 -2.53 0.37 1.60
C THR A 58 -1.05 0.10 1.88
N ARG A 59 -0.29 1.10 2.37
CA ARG A 59 1.14 0.90 2.70
C ARG A 59 1.36 0.04 3.93
N MET A 60 0.44 0.05 4.88
CA MET A 60 0.40 -0.98 5.93
C MET A 60 0.18 -2.38 5.34
N GLY A 61 -0.71 -2.51 4.36
CA GLY A 61 -0.98 -3.76 3.62
C GLY A 61 0.27 -4.34 2.94
N ASP A 62 1.20 -3.50 2.47
CA ASP A 62 2.47 -3.94 1.89
C ASP A 62 3.31 -4.75 2.90
N ILE A 63 3.43 -4.24 4.13
CA ILE A 63 4.18 -4.93 5.19
C ILE A 63 3.47 -6.20 5.64
N LEU A 64 2.13 -6.20 5.71
CA LEU A 64 1.36 -7.40 6.02
C LEU A 64 1.57 -8.48 4.95
N SER A 65 1.51 -8.09 3.68
CA SER A 65 1.57 -9.03 2.54
C SER A 65 2.97 -9.60 2.31
N ILE A 66 4.03 -8.90 2.75
CA ILE A 66 5.41 -9.32 2.55
C ILE A 66 6.01 -9.84 3.86
N LEU A 67 6.16 -8.98 4.87
CA LEU A 67 6.89 -9.31 6.10
C LEU A 67 6.10 -10.31 6.94
N PHE A 68 4.87 -9.95 7.33
CA PHE A 68 4.09 -10.79 8.23
C PHE A 68 3.62 -12.09 7.57
N MET A 69 3.39 -12.10 6.25
CA MET A 69 3.15 -13.33 5.51
C MET A 69 4.34 -14.29 5.63
N ASN A 70 5.56 -13.83 5.39
CA ASN A 70 6.74 -14.69 5.50
C ASN A 70 6.96 -15.17 6.94
N ILE A 71 6.79 -14.29 7.94
CA ILE A 71 6.87 -14.69 9.35
C ILE A 71 5.80 -15.74 9.69
N TRP A 72 4.57 -15.54 9.23
CA TRP A 72 3.48 -16.48 9.44
C TRP A 72 3.80 -17.84 8.82
N ILE A 73 4.23 -17.90 7.56
CA ILE A 73 4.63 -19.15 6.90
C ILE A 73 5.75 -19.82 7.68
N SER A 74 6.83 -19.09 7.98
CA SER A 74 7.99 -19.63 8.69
C SER A 74 7.67 -20.14 10.10
N SER A 75 6.65 -19.62 10.76
CA SER A 75 6.25 -20.08 12.11
C SER A 75 5.76 -21.53 12.16
N PHE A 76 5.38 -22.12 11.02
CA PHE A 76 4.97 -23.53 10.92
C PHE A 76 6.10 -24.48 10.54
N PHE A 77 7.26 -23.93 10.14
CA PHE A 77 8.44 -24.71 9.79
C PHE A 77 9.42 -24.68 10.97
N GLY A 78 10.10 -25.80 11.21
CA GLY A 78 11.12 -25.88 12.26
C GLY A 78 12.38 -25.10 11.90
N SER A 79 13.38 -25.20 12.78
CA SER A 79 14.65 -24.48 12.64
C SER A 79 15.68 -25.19 11.76
N SER A 80 15.30 -26.28 11.07
CA SER A 80 16.22 -26.99 10.18
C SER A 80 16.42 -26.23 8.85
N ASP A 81 17.62 -26.27 8.29
CA ASP A 81 17.96 -25.54 7.06
C ASP A 81 17.04 -25.91 5.88
N ASP A 82 16.64 -27.18 5.79
CA ASP A 82 15.72 -27.67 4.75
C ASP A 82 14.29 -27.11 4.92
N GLU A 83 13.80 -27.01 6.16
CA GLU A 83 12.48 -26.46 6.45
C GLU A 83 12.42 -24.94 6.23
N ILE A 84 13.48 -24.22 6.61
CA ILE A 84 13.60 -22.77 6.34
C ILE A 84 13.64 -22.52 4.83
N SER A 85 14.36 -23.35 4.07
CA SER A 85 14.40 -23.27 2.61
C SER A 85 13.02 -23.50 1.98
N LYS A 86 12.26 -24.49 2.48
CA LYS A 86 10.88 -24.76 2.05
C LYS A 86 9.93 -23.60 2.37
N ALA A 87 10.02 -23.01 3.57
CA ALA A 87 9.23 -21.85 3.96
C ALA A 87 9.48 -20.66 3.03
N ASN A 88 10.75 -20.33 2.80
CA ASN A 88 11.16 -19.24 1.93
C ASN A 88 10.74 -19.45 0.48
N SER A 89 10.89 -20.68 -0.04
CA SER A 89 10.47 -21.03 -1.39
C SER A 89 8.97 -20.80 -1.60
N ARG A 90 8.13 -21.18 -0.62
CA ARG A 90 6.69 -20.93 -0.68
C ARG A 90 6.32 -19.45 -0.63
N GLY A 91 6.93 -18.68 0.27
CA GLY A 91 6.71 -17.23 0.34
C GLY A 91 7.09 -16.51 -0.96
N GLN A 92 8.22 -16.92 -1.57
CA GLN A 92 8.66 -16.42 -2.87
C GLN A 92 7.74 -16.84 -4.01
N MET A 93 7.21 -18.07 -3.99
CA MET A 93 6.25 -18.54 -4.99
C MET A 93 4.97 -17.70 -4.98
N ILE A 94 4.42 -17.40 -3.80
CA ILE A 94 3.25 -16.53 -3.64
C ILE A 94 3.55 -15.12 -4.18
N SER A 95 4.68 -14.54 -3.77
CA SER A 95 5.05 -13.18 -4.17
C SER A 95 5.34 -13.08 -5.68
N GLY A 96 5.96 -14.12 -6.26
CA GLY A 96 6.27 -14.20 -7.68
C GLY A 96 5.01 -14.33 -8.54
N ILE A 97 4.14 -15.29 -8.23
CA ILE A 97 2.87 -15.48 -8.96
C ILE A 97 1.96 -14.27 -8.75
N GLY A 98 1.85 -13.77 -7.52
CA GLY A 98 1.09 -12.57 -7.20
C GLY A 98 1.59 -11.34 -7.95
N GLY A 99 2.92 -11.16 -8.08
CA GLY A 99 3.51 -10.09 -8.87
C GLY A 99 3.13 -10.14 -10.34
N VAL A 100 3.17 -11.32 -10.96
CA VAL A 100 2.72 -11.52 -12.36
C VAL A 100 1.23 -11.23 -12.51
N LEU A 101 0.39 -11.69 -11.56
CA LEU A 101 -1.04 -11.40 -11.56
C LEU A 101 -1.32 -9.91 -11.42
N ILE A 102 -0.60 -9.19 -10.56
CA ILE A 102 -0.71 -7.73 -10.44
C ILE A 102 -0.39 -7.07 -11.78
N LEU A 103 0.67 -7.47 -12.46
CA LEU A 103 1.03 -6.90 -13.76
C LEU A 103 -0.09 -7.09 -14.79
N ILE A 104 -0.61 -8.32 -14.91
CA ILE A 104 -1.70 -8.64 -15.84
C ILE A 104 -2.96 -7.86 -15.48
N LEU A 105 -3.40 -7.95 -14.23
CA LEU A 105 -4.64 -7.33 -13.75
C LEU A 105 -4.53 -5.80 -13.70
N SER A 106 -3.33 -5.23 -13.52
CA SER A 106 -3.15 -3.77 -13.48
C SER A 106 -3.57 -3.09 -14.77
N PHE A 107 -3.40 -3.76 -15.91
CA PHE A 107 -3.85 -3.26 -17.20
C PHE A 107 -5.38 -3.15 -17.25
N PHE A 108 -6.08 -4.20 -16.82
CA PHE A 108 -7.54 -4.25 -16.78
C PHE A 108 -8.11 -3.28 -15.74
N ILE A 109 -7.51 -3.22 -14.55
CA ILE A 109 -7.95 -2.35 -13.47
C ILE A 109 -7.67 -0.88 -13.79
N GLY A 110 -6.53 -0.56 -14.39
CA GLY A 110 -6.23 0.80 -14.86
C GLY A 110 -7.32 1.29 -15.82
N TRP A 111 -7.62 0.48 -16.85
CA TRP A 111 -8.71 0.78 -17.80
C TRP A 111 -10.09 0.86 -17.12
N GLY A 112 -10.37 -0.04 -16.18
CA GLY A 112 -11.60 -0.06 -15.40
C GLY A 112 -11.77 1.17 -14.51
N THR A 113 -10.71 1.63 -13.85
CA THR A 113 -10.72 2.84 -13.00
C THR A 113 -10.89 4.15 -13.76
N ASP A 114 -10.71 4.14 -15.08
CA ASP A 114 -11.03 5.30 -15.92
C ASP A 114 -12.52 5.40 -16.23
N LYS A 115 -13.25 4.27 -16.22
CA LYS A 115 -14.69 4.20 -16.54
C LYS A 115 -15.59 4.08 -15.32
N MET A 116 -15.13 3.41 -14.27
CA MET A 116 -15.90 3.19 -13.05
C MET A 116 -15.68 4.33 -12.04
N LYS A 117 -16.70 4.62 -11.23
CA LYS A 117 -16.52 5.53 -10.10
C LYS A 117 -15.50 4.92 -9.14
N PHE A 118 -14.39 5.62 -8.94
CA PHE A 118 -13.28 5.24 -8.06
C PHE A 118 -13.76 4.64 -6.72
N VAL A 119 -14.75 5.30 -6.14
CA VAL A 119 -15.55 4.95 -4.98
C VAL A 119 -15.88 3.45 -4.89
N TYR A 120 -16.54 2.90 -5.90
CA TYR A 120 -17.02 1.53 -5.85
C TYR A 120 -15.88 0.53 -6.04
N THR A 121 -14.95 0.85 -6.93
CA THR A 121 -13.79 0.00 -7.19
C THR A 121 -12.93 -0.12 -5.93
N ILE A 122 -12.56 0.99 -5.30
CA ILE A 122 -11.66 0.94 -4.15
C ILE A 122 -12.30 0.25 -2.93
N SER A 123 -13.58 0.52 -2.67
CA SER A 123 -14.31 -0.10 -1.55
C SER A 123 -14.44 -1.61 -1.72
N LEU A 124 -14.66 -2.07 -2.96
CA LEU A 124 -14.70 -3.49 -3.27
C LEU A 124 -13.35 -4.17 -3.00
N PHE A 125 -12.25 -3.57 -3.45
CA PHE A 125 -10.91 -4.16 -3.24
C PHE A 125 -10.49 -4.17 -1.76
N TYR A 126 -10.80 -3.12 -0.99
CA TYR A 126 -10.60 -3.13 0.46
C TYR A 126 -11.48 -4.17 1.15
N GLY A 127 -12.74 -4.31 0.74
CA GLY A 127 -13.66 -5.30 1.28
C GLY A 127 -13.19 -6.73 1.01
N ILE A 128 -12.73 -7.02 -0.22
CA ILE A 128 -12.13 -8.31 -0.57
C ILE A 128 -10.90 -8.56 0.29
N ARG A 129 -9.97 -7.61 0.38
CA ARG A 129 -8.74 -7.79 1.18
C ARG A 129 -9.05 -8.02 2.66
N ALA A 130 -10.00 -7.28 3.23
CA ALA A 130 -10.49 -7.49 4.59
C ALA A 130 -11.05 -8.89 4.82
N LEU A 131 -11.88 -9.38 3.88
CA LEU A 131 -12.44 -10.73 3.96
C LEU A 131 -11.34 -11.80 3.98
N PHE A 132 -10.34 -11.70 3.10
CA PHE A 132 -9.27 -12.69 3.06
C PHE A 132 -8.32 -12.59 4.26
N TYR A 133 -8.08 -11.39 4.81
CA TYR A 133 -7.39 -11.26 6.09
C TYR A 133 -8.13 -11.94 7.23
N PHE A 134 -9.47 -11.86 7.24
CA PHE A 134 -10.28 -12.58 8.22
C PHE A 134 -10.21 -14.10 8.00
N LEU A 135 -10.25 -14.56 6.75
CA LEU A 135 -10.15 -16.00 6.41
C LEU A 135 -8.82 -16.63 6.82
N ILE A 136 -7.71 -15.86 6.84
CA ILE A 136 -6.42 -16.34 7.37
C ILE A 136 -6.50 -16.78 8.83
N LEU A 137 -7.40 -16.20 9.63
CA LEU A 137 -7.56 -16.59 11.04
C LEU A 137 -8.02 -18.04 11.20
N PHE A 138 -8.64 -18.61 10.18
CA PHE A 138 -9.10 -20.00 10.17
C PHE A 138 -8.11 -20.95 9.47
N ALA A 139 -7.06 -20.42 8.83
CA ALA A 139 -6.05 -21.21 8.17
C ALA A 139 -5.10 -21.82 9.21
N LYS A 140 -5.08 -23.16 9.30
CA LYS A 140 -4.28 -23.91 10.27
C LYS A 140 -2.92 -24.37 9.74
N ASP A 141 -2.75 -24.47 8.43
CA ASP A 141 -1.52 -25.00 7.82
C ASP A 141 -1.20 -24.27 6.50
N PRO A 142 0.02 -23.70 6.35
CA PRO A 142 0.49 -23.04 5.13
C PRO A 142 0.61 -24.00 3.93
N SER A 143 0.61 -25.32 4.16
CA SER A 143 0.71 -26.34 3.11
C SER A 143 -0.60 -26.57 2.36
N THR A 144 -1.70 -26.05 2.89
CA THR A 144 -3.00 -26.18 2.25
C THR A 144 -3.11 -25.26 1.04
N VAL A 145 -3.74 -25.75 -0.03
CA VAL A 145 -4.07 -24.95 -1.22
C VAL A 145 -4.91 -23.72 -0.85
N GLN A 146 -5.72 -23.83 0.21
CA GLN A 146 -6.54 -22.73 0.73
C GLN A 146 -5.69 -21.56 1.24
N ALA A 147 -4.70 -21.83 2.12
CA ALA A 147 -3.81 -20.80 2.65
C ALA A 147 -3.03 -20.11 1.52
N PHE A 148 -2.53 -20.89 0.56
CA PHE A 148 -1.86 -20.36 -0.62
C PHE A 148 -2.77 -19.39 -1.41
N LEU A 149 -4.01 -19.79 -1.69
CA LEU A 149 -4.97 -18.94 -2.41
C LEU A 149 -5.31 -17.66 -1.63
N PHE A 150 -5.48 -17.75 -0.30
CA PHE A 150 -5.78 -16.57 0.51
C PHE A 150 -4.66 -15.54 0.47
N PHE A 151 -3.41 -15.97 0.66
CA PHE A 151 -2.25 -15.08 0.57
C PHE A 151 -2.04 -14.53 -0.85
N LEU A 152 -2.26 -15.35 -1.88
CA LEU A 152 -2.18 -14.90 -3.26
C LEU A 152 -3.18 -13.78 -3.56
N ILE A 153 -4.42 -13.92 -3.09
CA ILE A 153 -5.47 -12.91 -3.28
C ILE A 153 -5.16 -11.65 -2.49
N ILE A 154 -4.70 -11.77 -1.24
CA ILE A 154 -4.28 -10.63 -0.42
C ILE A 154 -3.16 -9.86 -1.09
N TYR A 155 -2.10 -10.56 -1.50
CA TYR A 155 -0.93 -9.95 -2.14
C TYR A 155 -1.33 -9.22 -3.43
N THR A 156 -2.12 -9.89 -4.27
CA THR A 156 -2.60 -9.33 -5.54
C THR A 156 -3.51 -8.11 -5.30
N SER A 157 -4.46 -8.21 -4.37
CA SER A 157 -5.38 -7.12 -4.02
C SER A 157 -4.64 -5.90 -3.48
N ASN A 158 -3.61 -6.12 -2.65
CA ASN A 158 -2.79 -5.05 -2.11
C ASN A 158 -1.99 -4.31 -3.20
N GLY A 159 -1.42 -5.05 -4.16
CA GLY A 159 -0.76 -4.45 -5.32
C GLY A 159 -1.72 -3.63 -6.19
N LEU A 160 -2.92 -4.13 -6.44
CA LEU A 160 -3.94 -3.40 -7.20
C LEU A 160 -4.43 -2.15 -6.45
N LEU A 161 -4.64 -2.23 -5.14
CA LEU A 161 -5.03 -1.08 -4.31
C LEU A 161 -3.98 0.03 -4.35
N ASN A 162 -2.68 -0.31 -4.35
CA ASN A 162 -1.61 0.66 -4.55
C ASN A 162 -1.79 1.41 -5.88
N ILE A 163 -2.06 0.70 -6.97
CA ILE A 163 -2.21 1.34 -8.28
C ILE A 163 -3.45 2.27 -8.28
N ILE A 164 -4.57 1.79 -7.73
CA ILE A 164 -5.84 2.52 -7.68
C ILE A 164 -5.71 3.80 -6.86
N ILE A 165 -5.17 3.74 -5.63
CA ILE A 165 -5.07 4.90 -4.73
C ILE A 165 -4.12 5.96 -5.28
N ASN A 166 -2.97 5.55 -5.85
CA ASN A 166 -2.02 6.47 -6.45
C ASN A 166 -2.64 7.17 -7.68
N SER A 167 -3.30 6.40 -8.55
CA SER A 167 -3.93 6.94 -9.76
C SER A 167 -5.01 7.97 -9.42
N TYR A 168 -5.82 7.70 -8.40
CA TYR A 168 -6.85 8.63 -7.94
C TYR A 168 -6.28 9.90 -7.31
N PHE A 169 -5.27 9.75 -6.45
CA PHE A 169 -4.60 10.88 -5.83
C PHE A 169 -4.04 11.85 -6.88
N TYR A 170 -3.39 11.32 -7.93
CA TYR A 170 -2.86 12.16 -9.02
C TYR A 170 -3.95 12.80 -9.91
N LYS A 171 -5.15 12.21 -9.99
CA LYS A 171 -6.32 12.78 -10.69
C LYS A 171 -6.91 13.98 -9.93
N ILE A 172 -6.95 13.95 -8.60
CA ILE A 172 -7.57 15.01 -7.78
C ILE A 172 -6.67 16.25 -7.68
N ILE A 173 -5.35 16.08 -7.65
CA ILE A 173 -4.45 17.18 -7.32
C ILE A 173 -4.22 18.12 -8.50
N ARG A 174 -4.45 19.42 -8.25
CA ARG A 174 -4.09 20.52 -9.17
C ARG A 174 -2.58 20.66 -9.32
N LYS A 175 -2.10 20.94 -10.54
CA LYS A 175 -0.67 21.00 -10.90
C LYS A 175 0.17 21.90 -9.98
N GLU A 176 -0.42 22.98 -9.47
CA GLU A 176 0.24 24.00 -8.64
C GLU A 176 0.76 23.49 -7.27
N HIS A 177 0.19 22.42 -6.73
CA HIS A 177 0.55 21.91 -5.38
C HIS A 177 0.95 20.43 -5.37
N LYS A 178 1.18 19.82 -6.53
CA LYS A 178 1.47 18.38 -6.67
C LYS A 178 2.63 17.91 -5.80
N GLY A 179 3.76 18.64 -5.80
CA GLY A 179 4.95 18.23 -5.04
C GLY A 179 4.71 18.17 -3.52
N ILE A 180 4.07 19.20 -2.96
CA ILE A 180 3.81 19.29 -1.52
C ILE A 180 2.80 18.23 -1.08
N LEU A 181 1.68 18.11 -1.81
CA LEU A 181 0.63 17.17 -1.45
C LEU A 181 1.12 15.72 -1.59
N ASN A 182 1.92 15.42 -2.62
CA ASN A 182 2.55 14.13 -2.79
C ASN A 182 3.51 13.78 -1.65
N GLY A 183 4.31 14.75 -1.17
CA GLY A 183 5.17 14.55 -0.01
C GLY A 183 4.38 14.13 1.23
N ILE A 184 3.22 14.75 1.46
CA ILE A 184 2.35 14.40 2.60
C ILE A 184 1.65 13.06 2.41
N PHE A 185 1.22 12.75 1.19
CA PHE A 185 0.66 11.45 0.86
C PHE A 185 1.64 10.30 1.11
N LEU A 186 2.91 10.50 0.74
CA LEU A 186 3.97 9.55 1.02
C LEU A 186 4.28 9.47 2.53
N PHE A 187 4.29 10.61 3.22
CA PHE A 187 4.47 10.66 4.67
C PHE A 187 3.42 9.82 5.42
N PHE A 188 2.13 9.98 5.08
CA PHE A 188 1.07 9.14 5.66
C PHE A 188 1.23 7.66 5.31
N GLY A 189 1.66 7.34 4.09
CA GLY A 189 1.99 5.96 3.71
C GLY A 189 3.11 5.36 4.57
N THR A 190 4.20 6.09 4.76
CA THR A 190 5.32 5.66 5.62
C THR A 190 4.91 5.56 7.09
N LEU A 191 4.04 6.45 7.58
CA LEU A 191 3.46 6.32 8.92
C LEU A 191 2.68 5.00 9.07
N GLY A 192 1.95 4.57 8.04
CA GLY A 192 1.25 3.28 8.04
C GLY A 192 2.20 2.09 8.18
N ILE A 193 3.30 2.12 7.42
CA ILE A 193 4.38 1.12 7.51
C ILE A 193 4.95 1.06 8.94
N LEU A 194 5.33 2.21 9.52
CA LEU A 194 5.89 2.25 10.87
C LEU A 194 4.89 1.77 11.93
N PHE A 195 3.62 2.16 11.78
CA PHE A 195 2.56 1.77 12.68
C PHE A 195 2.39 0.25 12.69
N ILE A 196 2.25 -0.40 11.53
CA ILE A 196 2.03 -1.85 11.48
C ILE A 196 3.27 -2.65 11.82
N SER A 197 4.47 -2.18 11.48
CA SER A 197 5.70 -2.88 11.87
C SER A 197 5.83 -2.96 13.40
N LYS A 198 5.44 -1.91 14.13
CA LYS A 198 5.49 -1.92 15.59
C LYS A 198 4.28 -2.62 16.21
N VAL A 199 3.07 -2.20 15.85
CA VAL A 199 1.83 -2.72 16.45
C VAL A 199 1.56 -4.14 16.00
N GLY A 200 1.81 -4.47 14.73
CA GLY A 200 1.70 -5.83 14.22
C GLY A 200 2.66 -6.79 14.91
N ALA A 201 3.91 -6.39 15.15
CA ALA A 201 4.86 -7.23 15.88
C ALA A 201 4.37 -7.54 17.31
N LEU A 202 3.87 -6.53 18.03
CA LEU A 202 3.29 -6.74 19.38
C LEU A 202 2.10 -7.70 19.35
N PHE A 203 1.24 -7.64 18.33
CA PHE A 203 0.11 -8.56 18.18
C PHE A 203 0.56 -9.98 17.84
N PHE A 204 1.61 -10.11 17.03
CA PHE A 204 2.20 -11.40 16.69
C PHE A 204 2.78 -12.09 17.93
N ASP A 205 3.53 -11.34 18.75
CA ASP A 205 4.23 -11.87 19.92
C ASP A 205 3.30 -12.18 21.10
N HIS A 206 2.25 -11.38 21.31
CA HIS A 206 1.42 -11.45 22.53
C HIS A 206 0.00 -11.99 22.34
N VAL A 207 -0.55 -11.99 21.13
CA VAL A 207 -1.96 -12.35 20.90
C VAL A 207 -2.07 -13.66 20.15
N ILE A 208 -1.82 -13.65 18.84
CA ILE A 208 -1.92 -14.81 17.95
C ILE A 208 -0.96 -14.56 16.78
N ILE A 209 -0.34 -15.62 16.24
CA ILE A 209 0.50 -15.60 15.03
C ILE A 209 -0.19 -14.90 13.84
N SER A 210 -1.52 -15.03 13.72
CA SER A 210 -2.35 -14.37 12.69
C SER A 210 -2.87 -12.96 13.10
N GLY A 211 -2.52 -12.47 14.29
CA GLY A 211 -2.97 -11.19 14.85
C GLY A 211 -2.70 -9.95 13.97
N PRO A 212 -1.55 -9.83 13.29
CA PRO A 212 -1.29 -8.71 12.37
C PRO A 212 -2.31 -8.60 11.24
N PHE A 213 -2.80 -9.74 10.71
CA PHE A 213 -3.79 -9.76 9.64
C PHE A 213 -5.17 -9.31 10.13
N LEU A 214 -5.53 -9.63 11.38
CA LEU A 214 -6.77 -9.13 11.99
C LEU A 214 -6.75 -7.60 12.09
N LEU A 215 -5.63 -6.99 12.48
CA LEU A 215 -5.48 -5.54 12.45
C LEU A 215 -5.67 -4.99 11.03
N GLY A 216 -5.04 -5.63 10.03
CA GLY A 216 -5.25 -5.31 8.62
C GLY A 216 -6.73 -5.31 8.23
N ALA A 217 -7.48 -6.34 8.62
CA ALA A 217 -8.91 -6.45 8.35
C ALA A 217 -9.72 -5.30 9.00
N ILE A 218 -9.42 -4.95 10.25
CA ILE A 218 -10.11 -3.86 10.96
C ILE A 218 -9.89 -2.53 10.26
N PHE A 219 -8.65 -2.22 9.86
CA PHE A 219 -8.36 -0.97 9.16
C PHE A 219 -9.00 -0.94 7.77
N ASP A 220 -8.95 -2.04 7.02
CA ASP A 220 -9.59 -2.14 5.72
C ASP A 220 -11.11 -1.96 5.82
N LEU A 221 -11.76 -2.57 6.81
CA LEU A 221 -13.19 -2.37 7.08
C LEU A 221 -13.48 -0.93 7.50
N SER A 222 -12.64 -0.33 8.34
CA SER A 222 -12.83 1.06 8.75
C SER A 222 -12.73 2.03 7.57
N PHE A 223 -11.89 1.73 6.56
CA PHE A 223 -11.86 2.50 5.32
C PHE A 223 -13.18 2.37 4.54
N VAL A 224 -13.67 1.15 4.38
CA VAL A 224 -14.96 0.91 3.68
C VAL A 224 -16.10 1.62 4.41
N ILE A 225 -16.16 1.52 5.74
CA ILE A 225 -17.19 2.17 6.56
C ILE A 225 -17.10 3.69 6.44
N LEU A 226 -15.92 4.27 6.66
CA LEU A 226 -15.72 5.72 6.53
C LEU A 226 -16.15 6.18 5.13
N PHE A 227 -15.83 5.40 4.11
CA PHE A 227 -16.23 5.71 2.75
C PHE A 227 -17.77 5.75 2.58
N PHE A 228 -18.53 4.83 3.17
CA PHE A 228 -20.00 4.85 3.10
C PHE A 228 -20.65 6.04 3.83
N PHE A 229 -19.98 6.59 4.84
CA PHE A 229 -20.47 7.76 5.60
C PHE A 229 -20.14 9.11 4.94
N PHE A 230 -19.33 9.15 3.88
CA PHE A 230 -18.87 10.36 3.20
C PHE A 230 -19.37 10.50 1.77
#